data_AF-A0A941FRD7-F1
#
_entry.id   AF-A0A941FRD7-F1
#
_cell.length_a   1.000
_cell.length_b   1.000
_cell.length_c   1.000
_cell.angle_alpha   90.00
_cell.angle_beta   90.00
_cell.angle_gamma   90.00
#
_symmetry.space_group_name_H-M   'P 1'
#
loop_
_entity.id
_entity.type
_entity.pdbx_description
1 polymer ?
#
loop_
_entity_poly.entity_id
_entity_poly.type
_entity_poly.pdbx_seq_one_letter_code
_entity_poly.pdbx_strand_id
1 'polypeptide(L)' 'MAAIVFGSIILLSIGIALNSRGGKGKIGVEEYLVGGRSFGGILLFFLAVGEIYSIGTMIGFPGGIYAKGPDMAFGF' A
#
# COMPACT_ATOMS: atom_id res chain seq x y z
N MET A 1 -8.43 12.98 -18.17
CA MET A 1 -8.55 11.53 -17.85
C MET A 1 -7.75 11.16 -16.61
N ALA A 2 -6.41 11.28 -16.62
CA ALA A 2 -5.56 10.88 -15.50
C ALA A 2 -5.90 11.55 -14.15
N ALA A 3 -6.12 12.86 -14.13
CA ALA A 3 -6.49 13.58 -12.91
C ALA A 3 -7.83 13.13 -12.30
N ILE A 4 -8.78 12.74 -13.15
CA ILE A 4 -10.10 12.23 -12.71
C ILE A 4 -9.94 10.86 -12.07
N VAL A 5 -9.18 9.97 -12.73
CA VAL A 5 -8.90 8.63 -12.19
C VAL A 5 -8.15 8.74 -10.87
N PHE A 6 -7.08 9.53 -10.82
CA PHE A 6 -6.33 9.78 -9.59
C PHE A 6 -7.22 10.34 -8.48
N GLY A 7 -7.98 11.39 -8.77
CA GLY A 7 -8.91 11.99 -7.80
C GLY A 7 -9.93 10.97 -7.27
N SER A 8 -10.48 10.12 -8.13
CA SER A 8 -11.44 9.08 -7.73
C SER A 8 -10.82 8.05 -6.79
N ILE A 9 -9.58 7.61 -7.03
CA ILE A 9 -8.88 6.64 -6.17
C ILE A 9 -8.60 7.27 -4.80
N ILE A 10 -8.15 8.52 -4.76
CA ILE A 10 -7.90 9.23 -3.50
C ILE A 10 -9.19 9.39 -2.69
N LEU A 11 -10.28 9.81 -3.33
CA LEU A 11 -11.58 9.95 -2.67
C LEU A 11 -12.09 8.61 -2.14
N LEU A 12 -11.91 7.52 -2.91
CA LEU A 12 -12.30 6.18 -2.49
C LEU A 12 -11.49 5.71 -1.27
N SER A 13 -10.17 5.91 -1.29
CA SER A 13 -9.28 5.59 -0.16
C SER A 13 -9.69 6.35 1.11
N ILE A 14 -9.98 7.65 1.00
CA ILE A 14 -10.47 8.46 2.13
C ILE A 14 -11.84 7.94 2.61
N GLY A 15 -12.75 7.64 1.68
CA GLY A 15 -14.07 7.11 2.02
C GLY A 15 -14.00 5.80 2.81
N ILE A 16 -13.13 4.89 2.39
CA ILE A 16 -12.87 3.62 3.10
C ILE A 16 -12.26 3.89 4.49
N ALA A 17 -11.29 4.81 4.59
CA ALA A 17 -10.66 5.15 5.86
C ALA A 17 -11.64 5.76 6.87
N LEU A 18 -12.56 6.62 6.42
CA LEU A 18 -13.60 7.21 7.27
C LEU A 18 -14.62 6.15 7.70
N ASN A 19 -15.04 5.26 6.80
CA ASN A 19 -15.96 4.18 7.12
C ASN A 19 -15.35 3.16 8.11
N SER A 20 -14.04 2.88 7.98
CA SER A 20 -13.30 2.00 8.87
C SER A 20 -13.33 2.45 10.34
N ARG A 21 -13.49 3.76 10.60
CA ARG A 21 -13.57 4.32 11.97
C ARG A 21 -14.96 4.19 12.61
N GLY A 22 -16.00 3.89 11.83
CA GLY A 22 -17.41 3.98 12.27
C GLY A 22 -17.88 2.91 13.27
N GLY A 23 -17.10 1.86 13.52
CA GLY A 23 -17.55 0.70 14.32
C GLY A 23 -16.78 0.42 15.61
N LYS A 24 -15.68 1.12 15.90
CA LYS A 24 -14.79 0.77 17.02
C LYS A 24 -14.53 2.00 17.91
N GLY A 25 -15.21 2.06 19.05
CA GLY A 25 -14.84 2.95 20.15
C GLY A 25 -13.42 2.64 20.66
N LYS A 26 -12.76 3.63 21.28
CA LYS A 26 -11.38 3.59 21.83
C LYS A 26 -10.50 2.50 21.18
N ILE A 27 -9.93 2.81 20.02
CA ILE A 27 -8.94 1.94 19.34
C ILE A 27 -7.74 1.77 20.28
N GLY A 28 -7.59 0.58 20.85
CA GLY A 28 -6.41 0.21 21.63
C GLY A 28 -5.19 0.04 20.75
N VAL A 29 -3.98 0.13 21.33
CA VAL A 29 -2.71 -0.02 20.61
C VAL A 29 -2.62 -1.37 19.91
N GLU A 30 -3.16 -2.43 20.50
CA GLU A 30 -3.18 -3.78 19.91
C GLU A 30 -4.10 -3.89 18.69
N GLU A 31 -5.22 -3.15 18.71
CA GLU A 31 -6.13 -3.04 17.56
C GLU A 31 -5.48 -2.26 16.40
N TYR A 32 -4.67 -1.26 16.74
CA TYR A 32 -3.99 -0.42 15.76
C TYR A 32 -2.75 -1.09 15.16
N LEU A 33 -1.92 -1.73 15.98
CA LEU A 33 -0.67 -2.35 15.54
C LEU A 33 -0.86 -3.76 14.95
N VAL A 34 -1.87 -4.50 15.42
CA VAL A 34 -2.07 -5.91 15.04
C VAL A 34 -3.45 -6.17 14.43
N GLY A 35 -4.28 -5.12 14.25
CA GLY A 35 -5.63 -5.27 13.70
C GLY A 35 -6.58 -6.11 14.56
N GLY A 36 -6.28 -6.21 15.86
CA GLY A 36 -7.03 -7.06 16.79
C GLY A 36 -6.93 -8.56 16.48
N ARG A 37 -5.91 -8.99 15.69
CA ARG A 37 -5.77 -10.36 15.18
C ARG A 37 -6.98 -10.84 14.35
N SER A 38 -7.82 -9.91 13.90
CA SER A 38 -9.05 -10.18 13.15
C SER A 38 -8.84 -10.12 11.63
N PHE A 39 -7.71 -9.58 11.17
CA PHE A 39 -7.39 -9.56 9.75
C PHE A 39 -7.12 -10.97 9.22
N GLY A 40 -7.96 -11.44 8.29
CA GLY A 40 -7.76 -12.72 7.61
C GLY A 40 -6.46 -12.73 6.80
N GLY A 41 -5.91 -13.93 6.56
CA GLY A 41 -4.60 -14.10 5.89
C GLY A 41 -4.50 -13.46 4.51
N ILE A 42 -5.60 -13.33 3.78
CA ILE A 42 -5.65 -12.65 2.47
C ILE A 42 -5.39 -11.15 2.62
N LEU A 43 -6.01 -10.50 3.62
CA LEU A 43 -5.83 -9.06 3.85
C LEU A 43 -4.38 -8.78 4.29
N LEU A 44 -3.84 -9.64 5.16
CA LEU A 44 -2.45 -9.60 5.59
C LEU A 44 -1.48 -9.78 4.42
N PHE A 45 -1.76 -10.70 3.49
CA PHE A 45 -0.95 -10.88 2.29
C PHE A 45 -0.88 -9.59 1.45
N PHE A 46 -2.02 -8.98 1.14
CA PHE A 46 -2.03 -7.74 0.36
C PHE A 46 -1.40 -6.57 1.10
N LEU A 47 -1.57 -6.49 2.42
CA LEU A 47 -0.91 -5.47 3.24
C LEU A 47 0.61 -5.62 3.18
N ALA A 48 1.13 -6.84 3.39
CA ALA A 48 2.57 -7.12 3.34
C ALA A 48 3.15 -6.87 1.95
N VAL A 49 2.46 -7.31 0.89
CA VAL A 49 2.87 -7.03 -0.49
C VAL A 49 2.84 -5.54 -0.79
N GLY A 50 1.82 -4.81 -0.35
CA GLY A 50 1.70 -3.37 -0.54
C GLY A 50 2.79 -2.56 0.16
N GLU A 51 3.23 -3.00 1.34
CA GLU A 51 4.35 -2.39 2.07
C GLU A 51 5.70 -2.67 1.39
N ILE A 52 5.94 -3.91 0.97
CA ILE A 52 7.21 -4.33 0.36
C ILE A 52 7.36 -3.76 -1.07
N TYR A 53 6.28 -3.81 -1.87
CA TYR A 53 6.24 -3.30 -3.23
C TYR A 53 5.66 -1.89 -3.28
N SER A 54 6.35 -0.98 -2.59
CA SER A 54 5.96 0.42 -2.54
C SER A 54 6.23 1.16 -3.86
N ILE A 55 5.78 2.42 -3.92
CA ILE A 55 6.07 3.38 -4.99
C ILE A 55 7.59 3.47 -5.23
N GLY A 56 8.40 3.37 -4.18
CA GLY A 56 9.85 3.44 -4.26
C GLY A 56 10.44 2.32 -5.12
N THR A 57 9.94 1.10 -5.02
CA THR A 57 10.38 -0.03 -5.85
C THR A 57 9.89 0.12 -7.28
N MET A 58 8.62 0.53 -7.44
CA MET A 58 7.99 0.71 -8.75
C MET A 58 8.68 1.77 -9.62
N ILE A 59 9.23 2.83 -9.02
CA ILE A 59 9.98 3.87 -9.74
C ILE A 59 11.49 3.57 -9.72
N GLY A 60 12.01 3.11 -8.59
CA GLY A 60 13.44 2.93 -8.36
C GLY A 60 14.07 1.84 -9.23
N PHE A 61 13.38 0.72 -9.43
CA PHE A 61 13.89 -0.37 -10.26
C PHE A 61 14.03 0.04 -11.76
N PRO A 62 12.97 0.52 -12.44
CA PRO A 62 13.12 1.02 -13.81
C PRO A 62 14.00 2.26 -13.91
N GLY A 63 14.02 3.13 -12.88
CA GLY A 63 14.93 4.28 -12.82
C GLY A 63 16.40 3.87 -12.74
N GLY A 64 16.70 2.80 -12.00
CA GLY A 64 18.03 2.21 -11.92
C GLY A 64 18.49 1.59 -13.25
N ILE A 65 17.60 0.86 -13.92
CA ILE A 65 17.83 0.32 -15.27
C ILE A 65 18.06 1.46 -16.26
N TYR A 66 17.27 2.53 -16.18
CA TYR A 66 17.45 3.70 -17.04
C TYR A 66 18.83 4.35 -16.86
N ALA A 67 19.34 4.40 -15.62
CA ALA A 67 20.61 5.05 -15.31
C ALA A 67 21.86 4.19 -15.56
N LYS A 68 21.81 2.87 -15.34
CA LYS A 68 22.98 1.97 -15.45
C LYS A 68 22.85 0.85 -16.47
N GLY A 69 21.74 0.77 -17.19
CA GLY A 69 21.47 -0.27 -18.19
C GLY A 69 20.80 -1.53 -17.64
N PRO A 70 20.40 -2.46 -18.55
CA PRO A 70 19.67 -3.68 -18.21
C PRO A 70 20.43 -4.63 -17.28
N ASP A 71 21.75 -4.51 -17.19
CA ASP A 71 22.59 -5.34 -16.33
C ASP A 71 22.23 -5.20 -14.84
N MET A 72 21.67 -4.06 -14.43
CA MET A 72 21.13 -3.88 -13.07
C MET A 72 19.87 -4.72 -12.80
N ALA A 73 19.12 -5.13 -13.84
CA ALA A 73 17.93 -5.97 -13.69
C ALA A 73 18.26 -7.45 -13.48
N PHE A 74 19.42 -7.89 -13.98
CA PHE A 74 19.86 -9.28 -13.92
C PHE A 74 21.03 -9.51 -12.95
N GLY A 75 21.65 -8.43 -12.47
CA GLY A 75 22.74 -8.45 -11.50
C GLY A 75 22.22 -8.56 -10.07
N PHE A 76 22.43 -9.74 -9.48
CA PHE A 76 22.96 -9.81 -8.12
C PHE A 76 24.36 -9.17 -8.09
#